data_AF-A0A3B1IKM7-F1
#
_entry.id   AF-A0A3B1IKM7-F1
#
_cell.length_a   1.000
_cell.length_b   1.000
_cell.length_c   1.000
_cell.angle_alpha   90.00
_cell.angle_beta   90.00
_cell.angle_gamma   90.00
#
_symmetry.space_group_name_H-M   'P 1'
#
loop_
_entity.id
_entity.type
_entity.pdbx_description
1 polymer ?
#
loop_
_entity_poly.entity_id
_entity_poly.type
_entity_poly.pdbx_seq_one_letter_code
_entity_poly.pdbx_strand_id
1 'polypeptide(L)'
;MDRRTAGHPLPSTAKSFGAALDAISVTTELVGEELKPHLDTLLTLAVEREQVVESGILPVLAQALRRKSSLTIHTARLLAELAREPVRDSCFDTGIISALLTLLLSKDQDLLLHVIRAIARICCDSLQQERMLRLGAVPRLVAVLLQHCENYPLLSSCLLALCNLADMGEQDDSKFVWEKSGQFDQGEQVFHGTSQHSFSFVSAVTVVRLNQWSPGQYSVSVEALQRCSTLLWGAHNGRQTGWSLPHMSCCPKFYKVIKYSVKNIPKNGNLKTAVFHTLL
;
A
#
# COMPACT_ATOMS: atom_id res chain seq x y z
N MET A 1 47.87 -24.22 -28.34
CA MET A 1 47.44 -24.37 -26.93
C MET A 1 46.98 -23.01 -26.45
N ASP A 2 45.88 -22.98 -25.70
CA ASP A 2 45.27 -21.86 -24.97
C ASP A 2 44.59 -20.76 -25.80
N ARG A 3 43.35 -20.33 -25.53
CA ARG A 3 42.33 -20.68 -24.54
C ARG A 3 40.97 -20.37 -25.21
N ARG A 4 40.12 -21.40 -25.39
CA ARG A 4 38.70 -21.19 -25.64
C ARG A 4 38.10 -20.65 -24.36
N THR A 5 37.59 -19.43 -24.40
CA THR A 5 36.71 -18.83 -23.40
C THR A 5 35.50 -19.74 -23.24
N ALA A 6 35.54 -20.63 -22.26
CA ALA A 6 34.40 -21.38 -21.82
C ALA A 6 33.45 -20.40 -21.13
N GLY A 7 32.34 -20.08 -21.80
CA GLY A 7 31.24 -19.33 -21.20
C GLY A 7 30.82 -20.04 -19.93
N HIS A 8 30.85 -19.33 -18.81
CA HIS A 8 30.24 -19.79 -17.58
C HIS A 8 28.78 -20.15 -17.89
N PRO A 9 28.31 -21.37 -17.57
CA PRO A 9 26.90 -21.69 -17.69
C PRO A 9 26.13 -20.75 -16.76
N LEU A 10 25.25 -19.93 -17.33
CA LEU A 10 24.25 -19.19 -16.55
C LEU A 10 23.57 -20.16 -15.58
N PRO A 11 23.41 -19.79 -14.29
CA PRO A 11 22.81 -20.66 -13.29
C PRO A 11 21.45 -21.17 -13.77
N SER A 12 21.12 -22.42 -13.45
CA SER A 12 19.90 -23.11 -13.91
C SER A 12 18.61 -22.31 -13.64
N THR A 13 18.62 -21.48 -12.60
CA THR A 13 17.55 -20.54 -12.24
C THR A 13 17.37 -19.41 -13.25
N ALA A 14 18.45 -18.80 -13.75
CA ALA A 14 18.38 -17.72 -14.74
C ALA A 14 17.85 -18.22 -16.10
N LYS A 15 18.19 -19.46 -16.49
CA LYS A 15 17.64 -20.09 -17.69
C LYS A 15 16.14 -20.37 -17.57
N SER A 16 15.69 -20.83 -16.40
CA SER A 16 14.27 -21.08 -16.12
C SER A 16 13.46 -19.78 -16.11
N PHE A 17 14.03 -18.71 -15.54
CA PHE A 17 13.45 -17.37 -15.51
C PHE A 17 13.29 -16.77 -16.92
N GLY A 18 14.36 -16.76 -17.73
CA GLY A 18 14.31 -16.27 -19.12
C GLY A 18 13.30 -17.04 -19.97
N ALA A 19 13.25 -18.37 -19.85
CA ALA A 19 12.25 -19.19 -20.54
C ALA A 19 10.80 -18.84 -20.13
N ALA A 20 10.56 -18.54 -18.85
CA ALA A 20 9.25 -18.12 -18.37
C ALA A 20 8.86 -16.71 -18.88
N LEU A 21 9.81 -15.79 -18.94
CA LEU A 21 9.58 -14.46 -19.53
C LEU A 21 9.28 -14.56 -21.02
N ASP A 22 10.06 -15.34 -21.76
CA ASP A 22 9.88 -15.54 -23.20
C ASP A 22 8.51 -16.16 -23.49
N ALA A 23 8.12 -17.19 -22.74
CA ALA A 23 6.81 -17.81 -22.86
C ALA A 23 5.67 -16.79 -22.63
N ILE A 24 5.80 -15.89 -21.65
CA ILE A 24 4.79 -14.85 -21.40
C ILE A 24 4.77 -13.81 -22.52
N SER A 25 5.94 -13.42 -23.04
CA SER A 25 6.06 -12.36 -24.05
C SER A 25 5.53 -12.77 -25.43
N VAL A 26 5.70 -14.03 -25.83
CA VAL A 26 5.35 -14.55 -27.17
C VAL A 26 3.87 -14.92 -27.29
N THR A 27 3.19 -15.15 -26.17
CA THR A 27 1.82 -15.68 -26.17
C THR A 27 0.80 -14.58 -26.50
N THR A 28 0.36 -14.53 -27.77
CA THR A 28 -0.70 -13.62 -28.25
C THR A 28 -2.10 -14.08 -27.83
N GLU A 29 -2.31 -15.40 -27.81
CA GLU A 29 -3.47 -16.11 -27.26
C GLU A 29 -3.16 -16.60 -25.84
N LEU A 30 -3.30 -15.72 -24.84
CA LEU A 30 -3.04 -16.04 -23.43
C LEU A 30 -4.06 -17.08 -22.91
N VAL A 31 -3.85 -18.36 -23.22
CA VAL A 31 -4.60 -19.48 -22.62
C VAL A 31 -4.15 -19.59 -21.16
N GLY A 32 -5.07 -19.32 -20.24
CA GLY A 32 -4.77 -19.14 -18.83
C GLY A 32 -4.04 -20.32 -18.17
N GLU A 33 -4.31 -21.55 -18.63
CA GLU A 33 -3.70 -22.75 -18.06
C GLU A 33 -2.22 -22.91 -18.43
N GLU A 34 -1.78 -22.42 -19.59
CA GLU A 34 -0.39 -22.56 -20.06
C GLU A 34 0.54 -21.53 -19.40
N LEU A 35 0.02 -20.34 -19.07
CA LEU A 35 0.83 -19.26 -18.51
C LEU A 35 1.03 -19.35 -16.99
N LYS A 36 0.05 -19.95 -16.30
CA LYS A 36 0.07 -20.08 -14.84
C LYS A 36 1.37 -20.67 -14.27
N PRO A 37 1.91 -21.80 -14.78
CA PRO A 37 3.17 -22.35 -14.25
C PRO A 37 4.36 -21.40 -14.45
N HIS A 38 4.35 -20.59 -15.52
CA HIS A 38 5.40 -19.60 -15.78
C HIS A 38 5.32 -18.45 -14.78
N LEU A 39 4.12 -17.94 -14.48
CA LEU A 39 3.92 -16.92 -13.44
C LEU A 39 4.31 -17.43 -12.04
N ASP A 40 3.94 -18.66 -11.71
CA ASP A 40 4.28 -19.28 -10.42
C ASP A 40 5.81 -19.54 -10.33
N THR A 41 6.46 -19.87 -11.45
CA THR A 41 7.93 -19.98 -11.53
C THR A 41 8.59 -18.62 -11.30
N LEU A 42 8.12 -17.55 -11.94
CA LEU A 42 8.61 -16.19 -11.68
C LEU A 42 8.39 -15.77 -10.22
N LEU A 43 7.28 -16.19 -9.59
CA LEU A 43 7.01 -15.89 -8.18
C LEU A 43 7.97 -16.63 -7.23
N THR A 44 8.39 -17.84 -7.61
CA THR A 44 9.23 -18.71 -6.78
C THR A 44 10.72 -18.41 -6.93
N LEU A 45 11.14 -18.01 -8.13
CA LEU A 45 12.51 -17.60 -8.37
C LEU A 45 12.70 -16.21 -7.75
N ALA A 46 13.75 -16.03 -6.94
CA ALA A 46 14.14 -14.71 -6.45
C ALA A 46 14.49 -13.85 -7.67
N VAL A 47 13.49 -13.11 -8.15
CA VAL A 47 13.57 -12.40 -9.42
C VAL A 47 14.65 -11.34 -9.34
N GLU A 48 15.64 -11.43 -10.22
CA GLU A 48 16.49 -10.28 -10.54
C GLU A 48 15.59 -9.26 -11.21
N ARG A 49 15.20 -8.23 -10.44
CA ARG A 49 14.19 -7.24 -10.84
C ARG A 49 14.68 -6.39 -11.99
N GLU A 50 16.00 -6.25 -12.12
CA GLU A 50 16.69 -5.65 -13.26
C GLU A 50 16.33 -6.40 -14.56
N GLN A 51 16.40 -7.73 -14.55
CA GLN A 51 16.06 -8.55 -15.72
C GLN A 51 14.57 -8.44 -16.10
N VAL A 52 13.67 -8.22 -15.12
CA VAL A 52 12.25 -7.96 -15.40
C VAL A 52 12.08 -6.68 -16.19
N VAL A 53 12.76 -5.61 -15.79
CA VAL A 53 12.66 -4.33 -16.49
C VAL A 53 13.24 -4.46 -17.90
N GLU A 54 14.43 -5.06 -18.03
CA GLU A 54 15.10 -5.27 -19.33
C GLU A 54 14.33 -6.17 -20.28
N SER A 55 13.60 -7.17 -19.75
CA SER A 55 12.80 -8.09 -20.58
C SER A 55 11.60 -7.44 -21.28
N GLY A 56 11.18 -6.23 -20.84
CA GLY A 56 9.99 -5.59 -21.38
C GLY A 56 8.68 -6.34 -21.07
N ILE A 57 8.64 -7.16 -20.02
CA ILE A 57 7.44 -7.93 -19.66
C ILE A 57 6.34 -7.06 -19.02
N LEU A 58 6.68 -5.91 -18.44
CA LEU A 58 5.73 -5.06 -17.69
C LEU A 58 4.50 -4.62 -18.51
N PRO A 59 4.62 -4.17 -19.78
CA PRO A 59 3.46 -3.94 -20.65
C PRO A 59 2.61 -5.19 -20.91
N VAL A 60 3.23 -6.37 -20.99
CA VAL A 60 2.52 -7.65 -21.17
C VAL A 60 1.72 -7.98 -19.91
N LEU A 61 2.29 -7.80 -18.72
CA LEU A 61 1.58 -7.96 -17.45
C LEU A 61 0.42 -6.95 -17.34
N ALA A 62 0.63 -5.70 -17.75
CA ALA A 62 -0.44 -4.70 -17.79
C ALA A 62 -1.59 -5.13 -18.71
N GLN A 63 -1.27 -5.69 -19.87
CA GLN A 63 -2.27 -6.20 -20.81
C GLN A 63 -3.01 -7.43 -20.24
N ALA A 64 -2.31 -8.34 -19.57
CA ALA A 64 -2.91 -9.49 -18.91
C ALA A 64 -3.91 -9.06 -17.82
N LEU A 65 -3.56 -8.06 -16.99
CA LEU A 65 -4.49 -7.46 -16.02
C LEU A 65 -5.74 -6.87 -16.67
N ARG A 66 -5.59 -6.17 -17.81
CA ARG A 66 -6.72 -5.55 -18.52
C ARG A 66 -7.68 -6.57 -19.15
N ARG A 67 -7.17 -7.74 -19.56
CA ARG A 67 -8.00 -8.82 -20.12
C ARG A 67 -8.93 -9.45 -19.09
N LYS A 68 -8.66 -9.30 -17.79
CA LYS A 68 -9.50 -9.82 -16.68
C LYS A 68 -9.80 -11.33 -16.82
N SER A 69 -8.80 -12.14 -17.19
CA SER A 69 -8.91 -13.60 -17.30
C SER A 69 -8.63 -14.32 -15.97
N SER A 70 -8.64 -15.66 -15.97
CA SER A 70 -8.26 -16.49 -14.81
C SER A 70 -6.84 -16.21 -14.30
N LEU A 71 -5.98 -15.62 -15.12
CA LEU A 71 -4.62 -15.24 -14.76
C LEU A 71 -4.53 -13.97 -13.92
N THR A 72 -5.58 -13.15 -13.90
CA THR A 72 -5.53 -11.79 -13.32
C THR A 72 -5.03 -11.78 -11.87
N ILE A 73 -5.46 -12.75 -11.06
CA ILE A 73 -5.04 -12.89 -9.66
C ILE A 73 -3.55 -13.24 -9.58
N HIS A 74 -3.08 -14.19 -10.40
CA HIS A 74 -1.67 -14.59 -10.45
C HIS A 74 -0.78 -13.44 -10.92
N THR A 75 -1.20 -12.70 -11.96
CA THR A 75 -0.50 -11.52 -12.45
C THR A 75 -0.47 -10.40 -11.41
N ALA A 76 -1.59 -10.12 -10.73
CA ALA A 76 -1.65 -9.11 -9.68
C ALA A 76 -0.74 -9.47 -8.49
N ARG A 77 -0.70 -10.76 -8.12
CA ARG A 77 0.20 -11.28 -7.07
C ARG A 77 1.66 -11.11 -7.46
N LEU A 78 2.03 -11.52 -8.68
CA LEU A 78 3.40 -11.35 -9.18
C LEU A 78 3.80 -9.87 -9.16
N LEU A 79 2.93 -8.98 -9.65
CA LEU A 79 3.19 -7.54 -9.63
C LEU A 79 3.34 -6.99 -8.21
N ALA A 80 2.55 -7.46 -7.24
CA ALA A 80 2.71 -7.05 -5.86
C ALA A 80 4.11 -7.38 -5.31
N GLU A 81 4.71 -8.52 -5.70
CA GLU A 81 6.06 -8.91 -5.28
C GLU A 81 7.18 -8.21 -6.07
N LEU A 82 6.90 -7.87 -7.34
CA LEU A 82 7.83 -7.16 -8.21
C LEU A 82 7.87 -5.65 -7.96
N ALA A 83 6.81 -5.04 -7.44
CA ALA A 83 6.61 -3.60 -7.25
C ALA A 83 7.55 -2.92 -6.24
N ARG A 84 8.85 -3.16 -6.36
CA ARG A 84 9.97 -2.53 -5.64
C ARG A 84 10.94 -1.98 -6.68
N GLU A 85 11.97 -1.26 -6.25
CA GLU A 85 13.03 -0.87 -7.20
C GLU A 85 13.71 -2.10 -7.84
N PRO A 86 14.10 -2.03 -9.13
CA PRO A 86 13.89 -0.93 -10.10
C PRO A 86 12.54 -0.97 -10.87
N VAL A 87 11.70 -1.99 -10.65
CA VAL A 87 10.44 -2.19 -11.41
C VAL A 87 9.44 -1.06 -11.19
N ARG A 88 9.42 -0.51 -9.98
CA ARG A 88 8.48 0.53 -9.55
C ARG A 88 8.47 1.74 -10.47
N ASP A 89 9.63 2.27 -10.84
CA ASP A 89 9.74 3.42 -11.76
C ASP A 89 9.14 3.15 -13.13
N SER A 90 9.26 1.90 -13.61
CA SER A 90 8.74 1.48 -14.90
C SER A 90 7.22 1.21 -14.90
N CYS A 91 6.57 1.13 -13.74
CA CYS A 91 5.14 0.80 -13.66
C CYS A 91 4.23 1.88 -14.26
N PHE A 92 4.63 3.15 -14.24
CA PHE A 92 3.82 4.24 -14.78
C PHE A 92 3.80 4.24 -16.31
N ASP A 93 4.95 4.03 -16.94
CA ASP A 93 5.08 4.14 -18.40
C ASP A 93 4.57 2.89 -19.13
N THR A 94 4.38 1.78 -18.40
CA THR A 94 3.90 0.49 -18.91
C THR A 94 2.38 0.34 -18.79
N GLY A 95 1.71 1.29 -18.13
CA GLY A 95 0.26 1.30 -17.95
C GLY A 95 -0.27 0.30 -16.92
N ILE A 96 0.61 -0.28 -16.09
CA ILE A 96 0.26 -1.15 -14.96
C ILE A 96 -0.70 -0.41 -14.01
N ILE A 97 -0.40 0.86 -13.69
CA ILE A 97 -1.20 1.66 -12.75
C ILE A 97 -2.66 1.77 -13.17
N SER A 98 -2.91 2.09 -14.45
CA SER A 98 -4.26 2.18 -14.99
C SER A 98 -5.01 0.83 -14.88
N ALA A 99 -4.31 -0.28 -15.14
CA ALA A 99 -4.88 -1.60 -15.00
C ALA A 99 -5.23 -1.93 -13.54
N LEU A 100 -4.31 -1.70 -12.59
CA LEU A 100 -4.53 -1.92 -11.16
C LEU A 100 -5.70 -1.08 -10.62
N LEU A 101 -5.75 0.21 -10.94
CA LEU A 101 -6.85 1.08 -10.52
C LEU A 101 -8.19 0.62 -11.09
N THR A 102 -8.22 0.08 -12.30
CA THR A 102 -9.44 -0.51 -12.89
C THR A 102 -9.88 -1.76 -12.13
N LEU A 103 -8.94 -2.55 -11.61
CA LEU A 103 -9.22 -3.76 -10.85
C LEU A 103 -9.69 -3.50 -9.42
N LEU A 104 -9.47 -2.29 -8.85
CA LEU A 104 -10.09 -1.88 -7.58
C LEU A 104 -11.62 -1.84 -7.61
N LEU A 105 -12.24 -1.94 -8.79
CA LEU A 105 -13.70 -2.04 -8.96
C LEU A 105 -14.21 -3.50 -8.93
N SER A 106 -13.31 -4.48 -8.73
CA SER A 106 -13.68 -5.89 -8.63
C SER A 106 -14.44 -6.18 -7.32
N LYS A 107 -15.22 -7.26 -7.31
CA LYS A 107 -15.84 -7.83 -6.10
C LYS A 107 -15.02 -8.96 -5.47
N ASP A 108 -13.99 -9.42 -6.18
CA ASP A 108 -13.11 -10.49 -5.75
C ASP A 108 -12.11 -9.97 -4.71
N GLN A 109 -12.30 -10.37 -3.45
CA GLN A 109 -11.50 -9.92 -2.31
C GLN A 109 -10.04 -10.38 -2.40
N ASP A 110 -9.77 -11.55 -2.96
CA ASP A 110 -8.40 -12.05 -3.10
C ASP A 110 -7.66 -11.27 -4.18
N LEU A 111 -8.35 -10.96 -5.30
CA LEU A 111 -7.80 -10.08 -6.32
C LEU A 111 -7.52 -8.68 -5.76
N LEU A 112 -8.50 -8.08 -5.06
CA LEU A 112 -8.37 -6.76 -4.45
C LEU A 112 -7.16 -6.70 -3.53
N LEU A 113 -6.91 -7.74 -2.73
CA LEU A 113 -5.78 -7.79 -1.81
C LEU A 113 -4.44 -7.66 -2.53
N HIS A 114 -4.23 -8.43 -3.60
CA HIS A 114 -2.99 -8.34 -4.39
C HIS A 114 -2.88 -7.00 -5.11
N VAL A 115 -3.98 -6.48 -5.67
CA VAL A 115 -4.01 -5.17 -6.34
C VAL A 115 -3.64 -4.04 -5.38
N ILE A 116 -4.23 -4.01 -4.18
CA ILE A 116 -3.96 -2.97 -3.18
C ILE A 116 -2.52 -3.06 -2.68
N ARG A 117 -1.99 -4.27 -2.46
CA ARG A 117 -0.58 -4.46 -2.08
C ARG A 117 0.37 -3.95 -3.16
N ALA A 118 0.08 -4.23 -4.43
CA ALA A 118 0.85 -3.69 -5.54
C ALA A 118 0.80 -2.16 -5.55
N ILE A 119 -0.38 -1.55 -5.42
CA ILE A 119 -0.54 -0.09 -5.35
C ILE A 119 0.26 0.49 -4.17
N ALA A 120 0.13 -0.07 -2.97
CA ALA A 120 0.84 0.39 -1.78
C ALA A 120 2.36 0.41 -2.00
N ARG A 121 2.92 -0.64 -2.59
CA ARG A 121 4.37 -0.74 -2.83
C ARG A 121 4.85 0.20 -3.94
N ILE A 122 4.00 0.50 -4.91
CA ILE A 122 4.28 1.49 -5.95
C ILE A 122 4.24 2.90 -5.37
N CYS A 123 3.24 3.30 -4.57
CA CYS A 123 3.06 4.70 -4.14
C CYS A 123 4.00 5.17 -3.01
N CYS A 124 5.30 4.89 -3.09
CA CYS A 124 6.26 5.22 -2.04
C CYS A 124 7.08 6.50 -2.27
N ASP A 125 7.15 7.02 -3.49
CA ASP A 125 7.86 8.28 -3.78
C ASP A 125 6.90 9.42 -4.16
N SER A 126 7.36 10.65 -3.98
CA SER A 126 6.55 11.86 -4.17
C SER A 126 5.97 12.02 -5.59
N LEU A 127 6.71 11.62 -6.63
CA LEU A 127 6.28 11.76 -8.02
C LEU A 127 5.17 10.75 -8.35
N GLN A 128 5.35 9.50 -7.91
CA GLN A 128 4.43 8.40 -8.11
C GLN A 128 3.15 8.60 -7.29
N GLN A 129 3.27 9.11 -6.06
CA GLN A 129 2.13 9.53 -5.25
C GLN A 129 1.26 10.54 -6.00
N GLU A 130 1.84 11.64 -6.51
CA GLU A 130 1.07 12.67 -7.23
C GLU A 130 0.34 12.11 -8.45
N ARG A 131 1.03 11.30 -9.27
CA ARG A 131 0.42 10.67 -10.45
C ARG A 131 -0.73 9.74 -10.06
N MET A 132 -0.57 8.96 -8.99
CA MET A 132 -1.58 8.04 -8.47
C MET A 132 -2.81 8.79 -7.94
N LEU A 133 -2.61 9.93 -7.27
CA LEU A 133 -3.69 10.82 -6.83
C LEU A 133 -4.48 11.37 -8.02
N ARG A 134 -3.80 11.84 -9.08
CA ARG A 134 -4.44 12.35 -10.30
C ARG A 134 -5.28 11.29 -11.03
N LEU A 135 -4.91 10.02 -10.93
CA LEU A 135 -5.66 8.90 -11.50
C LEU A 135 -6.86 8.44 -10.64
N GLY A 136 -7.12 9.11 -9.52
CA GLY A 136 -8.27 8.81 -8.66
C GLY A 136 -8.08 7.56 -7.81
N ALA A 137 -6.88 7.31 -7.30
CA ALA A 137 -6.64 6.17 -6.41
C ALA A 137 -7.39 6.27 -5.07
N VAL A 138 -7.42 7.45 -4.45
CA VAL A 138 -8.09 7.68 -3.16
C VAL A 138 -9.58 7.29 -3.19
N PRO A 139 -10.43 7.79 -4.12
CA PRO A 139 -11.84 7.37 -4.17
C PRO A 139 -12.00 5.85 -4.25
N ARG A 140 -11.20 5.19 -5.08
CA ARG A 140 -11.30 3.74 -5.29
C ARG A 140 -10.86 2.96 -4.04
N LEU A 141 -9.80 3.39 -3.37
CA LEU A 141 -9.34 2.79 -2.11
C LEU A 141 -10.36 3.00 -0.98
N VAL A 142 -10.96 4.19 -0.88
CA VAL A 142 -12.01 4.47 0.10
C VAL A 142 -13.25 3.63 -0.15
N ALA A 143 -13.66 3.45 -1.41
CA ALA A 143 -14.77 2.56 -1.77
C ALA A 143 -14.50 1.12 -1.31
N VAL A 144 -13.30 0.58 -1.56
CA VAL A 144 -12.93 -0.77 -1.11
C VAL A 144 -12.88 -0.86 0.41
N LEU A 145 -12.31 0.14 1.10
CA LEU A 145 -12.25 0.19 2.56
C LEU A 145 -13.65 0.19 3.19
N LEU A 146 -14.60 0.94 2.62
CA LEU A 146 -15.99 0.97 3.09
C LEU A 146 -16.73 -0.35 2.85
N GLN A 147 -16.50 -0.99 1.70
CA GLN A 147 -17.16 -2.26 1.33
C GLN A 147 -16.62 -3.46 2.09
N HIS A 148 -15.34 -3.44 2.48
CA HIS A 148 -14.62 -4.59 3.05
C HIS A 148 -13.96 -4.29 4.40
N CYS A 149 -14.56 -3.40 5.21
CA CYS A 149 -13.99 -2.98 6.49
C CYS A 149 -13.83 -4.11 7.53
N GLU A 150 -14.56 -5.23 7.38
CA GLU A 150 -14.45 -6.40 8.25
C GLU A 150 -13.34 -7.39 7.80
N ASN A 151 -12.84 -7.27 6.57
CA ASN A 151 -11.73 -8.08 6.08
C ASN A 151 -10.41 -7.41 6.48
N TYR A 152 -9.84 -7.82 7.62
CA TYR A 152 -8.63 -7.20 8.17
C TYR A 152 -7.44 -7.15 7.20
N PRO A 153 -7.07 -8.22 6.46
CA PRO A 153 -6.03 -8.14 5.42
C PRO A 153 -6.26 -7.05 4.36
N LEU A 154 -7.50 -6.91 3.88
CA LEU A 154 -7.86 -5.87 2.91
C LEU A 154 -7.82 -4.48 3.54
N LEU A 155 -8.46 -4.32 4.71
CA LEU A 155 -8.47 -3.09 5.48
C LEU A 155 -7.03 -2.60 5.73
N SER A 156 -6.17 -3.47 6.25
CA SER A 156 -4.78 -3.14 6.56
C SER A 156 -4.01 -2.69 5.32
N SER A 157 -4.19 -3.40 4.21
CA SER A 157 -3.54 -3.04 2.93
C SER A 157 -4.07 -1.72 2.38
N CYS A 158 -5.39 -1.45 2.49
CA CYS A 158 -6.00 -0.19 2.06
C CYS A 158 -5.48 0.99 2.89
N LEU A 159 -5.45 0.85 4.22
CA LEU A 159 -4.95 1.89 5.11
C LEU A 159 -3.48 2.18 4.85
N LEU A 160 -2.66 1.14 4.63
CA LEU A 160 -1.26 1.32 4.24
C LEU A 160 -1.13 2.06 2.89
N ALA A 161 -1.90 1.68 1.87
CA ALA A 161 -1.89 2.38 0.58
C ALA A 161 -2.26 3.87 0.72
N LEU A 162 -3.24 4.20 1.56
CA LEU A 162 -3.61 5.58 1.86
C LEU A 162 -2.50 6.34 2.61
N CYS A 163 -1.80 5.68 3.53
CA CYS A 163 -0.66 6.27 4.23
C CYS A 163 0.51 6.53 3.28
N ASN A 164 0.81 5.58 2.41
CA ASN A 164 1.85 5.71 1.38
C ASN A 164 1.53 6.88 0.43
N LEU A 165 0.27 7.02 0.00
CA LEU A 165 -0.20 8.18 -0.77
C LEU A 165 -0.08 9.52 -0.03
N ALA A 166 -0.07 9.50 1.29
CA ALA A 166 0.04 10.67 2.15
C ALA A 166 1.48 11.03 2.55
N ASP A 167 2.50 10.35 2.01
CA ASP A 167 3.90 10.47 2.45
C ASP A 167 4.09 10.17 3.96
N MET A 168 3.27 9.25 4.46
CA MET A 168 3.27 8.79 5.86
C MET A 168 3.37 7.27 5.99
N GLY A 169 3.48 6.59 4.87
CA GLY A 169 3.83 5.20 4.81
C GLY A 169 5.30 4.97 5.11
N GLU A 170 5.62 3.77 5.57
CA GLU A 170 7.00 3.34 5.74
C GLU A 170 7.44 2.53 4.50
N GLN A 171 8.68 2.74 4.05
CA GLN A 171 9.20 2.14 2.82
C GLN A 171 9.60 0.67 2.99
N ASP A 172 9.87 0.24 4.21
CA ASP A 172 10.28 -1.12 4.54
C ASP A 172 9.06 -2.05 4.73
N ASP A 173 9.29 -3.37 4.74
CA ASP A 173 8.31 -4.41 5.10
C ASP A 173 7.82 -4.33 6.56
N SER A 174 7.99 -3.15 7.18
CA SER A 174 7.33 -2.66 8.38
C SER A 174 5.86 -3.08 8.41
N LYS A 175 5.53 -3.81 9.46
CA LYS A 175 4.18 -4.32 9.65
C LYS A 175 3.40 -3.32 10.49
N PHE A 176 2.37 -2.75 9.90
CA PHE A 176 1.37 -2.00 10.63
C PHE A 176 0.38 -2.96 11.31
N VAL A 177 0.13 -2.71 12.59
CA VAL A 177 -1.01 -3.29 13.31
C VAL A 177 -2.06 -2.19 13.46
N TRP A 178 -3.27 -2.45 12.97
CA TRP A 178 -4.36 -1.49 12.96
C TRP A 178 -5.43 -1.83 13.99
N GLU A 179 -5.82 -0.84 14.78
CA GLU A 179 -6.94 -0.91 15.70
C GLU A 179 -8.02 0.08 15.26
N LYS A 180 -9.23 -0.41 15.01
CA LYS A 180 -10.38 0.45 14.75
C LYS A 180 -10.86 1.00 16.08
N SER A 181 -10.63 2.28 16.31
CA SER A 181 -11.32 2.98 17.40
C SER A 181 -12.78 3.14 17.00
N GLY A 182 -13.70 3.04 17.96
CA GLY A 182 -15.15 2.94 17.72
C GLY A 182 -15.71 4.00 16.77
N GLN A 183 -16.95 3.79 16.31
CA GLN A 183 -17.63 4.75 15.44
C GLN A 183 -18.05 5.96 16.28
N PHE A 184 -17.33 7.08 16.15
CA PHE A 184 -17.62 8.33 16.83
C PHE A 184 -18.56 9.15 15.94
N ASP A 185 -19.82 9.32 16.34
CA ASP A 185 -20.89 9.91 15.53
C ASP A 185 -21.19 9.21 14.18
N GLN A 186 -22.36 9.51 13.59
CA GLN A 186 -22.88 8.85 12.38
C GLN A 186 -22.05 9.19 11.12
N GLY A 187 -20.85 8.61 10.97
CA GLY A 187 -20.07 8.74 9.74
C GLY A 187 -18.55 8.77 9.90
N GLU A 188 -18.02 8.85 11.13
CA GLU A 188 -16.57 8.83 11.36
C GLU A 188 -16.08 7.41 11.67
N GLN A 189 -15.01 6.99 10.98
CA GLN A 189 -14.26 5.78 11.29
C GLN A 189 -12.80 6.16 11.54
N VAL A 190 -12.26 5.77 12.69
CA VAL A 190 -10.89 6.11 13.10
C VAL A 190 -10.07 4.84 13.24
N PHE A 191 -8.93 4.78 12.58
CA PHE A 191 -8.01 3.65 12.60
C PHE A 191 -6.66 4.08 13.15
N HIS A 192 -6.16 3.34 14.13
CA HIS A 192 -4.87 3.58 14.77
C HIS A 192 -3.88 2.51 14.33
N GLY A 193 -2.86 2.92 13.59
CA GLY A 193 -1.76 2.10 13.12
C GLY A 193 -0.55 2.28 14.01
N THR A 194 0.07 1.16 14.39
CA THR A 194 1.39 1.14 15.01
C THR A 194 2.36 0.41 14.10
N SER A 195 3.48 1.05 13.74
CA SER A 195 4.55 0.36 13.00
C SER A 195 5.44 -0.40 13.98
N GLN A 196 5.72 -1.66 13.66
CA GLN A 196 6.71 -2.48 14.36
C GLN A 196 7.95 -2.62 13.49
N HIS A 197 9.05 -1.99 13.91
CA HIS A 197 10.37 -2.20 13.31
C HIS A 197 11.04 -3.39 13.98
N SER A 198 11.57 -4.33 13.18
CA SER A 198 12.21 -5.55 13.68
C SER A 198 13.46 -5.28 14.54
N PHE A 199 14.04 -4.07 14.46
CA PHE A 199 15.33 -3.75 15.10
C PHE A 199 15.46 -2.31 15.64
N SER A 200 14.41 -1.47 15.64
CA SER A 200 14.54 -0.07 16.07
C SER A 200 13.53 0.33 17.17
N PHE A 201 13.97 1.18 18.10
CA PHE A 201 13.15 1.76 19.19
C PHE A 201 12.25 2.91 18.71
N VAL A 202 12.06 3.07 17.40
CA VAL A 202 11.24 4.12 16.80
C VAL A 202 9.90 3.49 16.45
N SER A 203 8.86 3.79 17.22
CA SER A 203 7.49 3.46 16.86
C SER A 203 6.81 4.72 16.31
N ALA A 204 6.27 4.62 15.10
CA ALA A 204 5.36 5.64 14.59
C ALA A 204 3.93 5.23 14.95
N VAL A 205 3.13 6.21 15.38
CA VAL A 205 1.68 6.05 15.51
C VAL A 205 1.06 6.82 14.36
N THR A 206 0.32 6.10 13.52
CA THR A 206 -0.41 6.69 12.39
C THR A 206 -1.90 6.59 12.67
N VAL A 207 -2.63 7.69 12.51
CA VAL A 207 -4.09 7.72 12.64
C VAL A 207 -4.69 8.04 11.29
N VAL A 208 -5.57 7.18 10.81
CA VAL A 208 -6.36 7.41 9.60
C VAL A 208 -7.81 7.64 10.02
N ARG A 209 -8.37 8.80 9.69
CA ARG A 209 -9.79 9.10 9.92
C ARG A 209 -10.52 9.21 8.60
N LEU A 210 -11.57 8.43 8.45
CA LEU A 210 -12.51 8.50 7.34
C LEU A 210 -13.80 9.14 7.86
N ASN A 211 -14.13 10.32 7.35
CA ASN A 211 -15.32 11.07 7.76
C ASN A 211 -16.24 11.34 6.56
N GLN A 212 -17.51 10.99 6.70
CA GLN A 212 -18.56 11.33 5.75
C GLN A 212 -19.27 12.61 6.17
N TRP A 213 -19.14 13.66 5.35
CA TRP A 213 -19.71 14.98 5.63
C TRP A 213 -20.98 15.26 4.81
N SER A 214 -21.16 14.55 3.68
CA SER A 214 -22.43 14.47 2.96
C SER A 214 -22.57 13.10 2.27
N PRO A 215 -23.78 12.71 1.79
CA PRO A 215 -23.94 11.52 0.96
C PRO A 215 -22.95 11.53 -0.22
N GLY A 216 -22.14 10.47 -0.35
CA GLY A 216 -21.10 10.34 -1.37
C GLY A 216 -19.83 11.17 -1.16
N GLN A 217 -19.79 12.14 -0.25
CA GLN A 217 -18.60 12.97 -0.01
C GLN A 217 -17.87 12.52 1.26
N TYR A 218 -16.60 12.18 1.10
CA TYR A 218 -15.73 11.68 2.15
C TYR A 218 -14.49 12.53 2.28
N SER A 219 -13.95 12.60 3.50
CA SER A 219 -12.62 13.10 3.78
C SER A 219 -11.80 11.99 4.44
N VAL A 220 -10.56 11.81 3.99
CA VAL A 220 -9.58 10.92 4.60
C VAL A 220 -8.47 11.78 5.14
N SER A 221 -8.30 11.79 6.46
CA SER A 221 -7.14 12.41 7.11
C SER A 221 -6.16 11.33 7.54
N VAL A 222 -4.87 11.56 7.29
CA VAL A 222 -3.78 10.73 7.78
C VAL A 222 -2.90 11.63 8.65
N GLU A 223 -2.65 11.19 9.87
CA GLU A 223 -1.81 11.87 10.84
C GLU A 223 -0.75 10.89 11.33
N ALA A 224 0.54 11.18 11.12
CA ALA A 224 1.64 10.35 11.58
C ALA A 224 2.47 11.09 12.62
N LEU A 225 2.64 10.47 13.78
CA LEU A 225 3.48 10.97 14.86
C LEU A 225 4.66 10.03 15.09
N GLN A 226 5.86 10.52 14.81
CA GLN A 226 7.09 9.77 15.05
C GLN A 226 7.51 9.88 16.52
N ARG A 227 7.59 8.74 17.23
CA ARG A 227 8.09 8.70 18.61
C ARG A 227 9.55 8.27 18.63
N CYS A 228 10.42 9.10 19.19
CA CYS A 228 11.76 8.67 19.59
C CYS A 228 11.67 8.03 20.98
N SER A 229 12.03 6.75 21.10
CA SER A 229 12.28 5.93 22.30
C SER A 229 11.53 6.25 23.60
N THR A 230 10.80 5.23 24.08
CA THR A 230 10.16 5.12 25.39
C THR A 230 11.17 5.09 26.54
N LEU A 231 11.62 6.24 27.03
CA LEU A 231 12.08 6.36 28.44
C LEU A 231 10.98 6.86 29.38
N LEU A 232 9.77 7.11 28.88
CA LEU A 232 8.67 7.65 29.69
C LEU A 232 7.59 6.62 30.08
N TRP A 233 7.58 5.41 29.53
CA TRP A 233 6.48 4.44 29.78
C TRP A 233 6.91 3.10 30.41
N GLY A 234 8.16 2.98 30.85
CA GLY A 234 8.72 1.73 31.37
C GLY A 234 9.17 1.78 32.84
N ALA A 235 8.54 2.56 33.72
CA ALA A 235 8.82 2.49 35.16
C ALA A 235 7.68 3.08 35.99
N HIS A 236 6.57 2.34 36.10
CA HIS A 236 5.72 2.28 37.31
C HIS A 236 4.56 1.32 37.03
N ASN A 237 4.86 0.02 36.96
CA ASN A 237 3.82 -0.99 37.09
C ASN A 237 4.12 -1.82 38.34
N GLY A 238 3.69 -1.26 39.46
CA GLY A 238 3.82 -1.83 40.78
C GLY A 238 2.77 -1.19 41.69
N ARG A 239 1.53 -1.67 41.52
CA ARG A 239 0.33 -1.46 42.36
C ARG A 239 -0.61 -0.32 41.95
N GLN A 240 -1.80 -0.80 41.57
CA GLN A 240 -3.13 -0.30 41.89
C GLN A 240 -3.68 0.95 41.19
N THR A 241 -4.84 0.70 40.58
CA THR A 241 -6.03 1.55 40.45
C THR A 241 -6.05 2.66 39.39
N GLY A 242 -6.80 2.37 38.31
CA GLY A 242 -7.77 3.24 37.66
C GLY A 242 -7.28 4.58 37.12
N TRP A 243 -6.92 4.63 35.84
CA TRP A 243 -6.79 5.88 35.08
C TRP A 243 -7.62 5.79 33.79
N SER A 244 -8.74 6.50 33.79
CA SER A 244 -9.59 6.74 32.63
C SER A 244 -8.90 7.68 31.64
N LEU A 245 -8.91 7.34 30.36
CA LEU A 245 -8.76 8.34 29.29
C LEU A 245 -9.84 9.42 29.46
N PRO A 246 -9.56 10.71 29.20
CA PRO A 246 -10.58 11.74 29.30
C PRO A 246 -11.64 11.48 28.23
N HIS A 247 -12.87 11.30 28.70
CA HIS A 247 -14.10 11.22 27.92
C HIS A 247 -14.29 12.54 27.15
N MET A 248 -13.92 12.55 25.87
CA MET A 248 -14.27 13.62 24.94
C MET A 248 -15.57 13.25 24.24
N SER A 249 -16.69 13.58 24.88
CA SER A 249 -18.03 13.46 24.30
C SER A 249 -18.73 14.81 24.29
N CYS A 250 -19.15 15.21 23.08
CA CYS A 250 -20.32 16.05 22.75
C CYS A 250 -20.20 17.60 22.66
N CYS A 251 -20.10 18.10 21.40
CA CYS A 251 -20.90 19.15 20.71
C CYS A 251 -20.90 20.64 21.19
N PRO A 252 -21.38 21.64 20.38
CA PRO A 252 -21.51 21.81 18.92
C PRO A 252 -21.07 23.21 18.36
N LYS A 253 -20.90 23.32 17.03
CA LYS A 253 -20.92 24.55 16.17
C LYS A 253 -19.90 25.71 16.38
N PHE A 254 -19.33 26.13 15.25
CA PHE A 254 -18.45 27.30 14.98
C PHE A 254 -17.03 27.15 15.56
N TYR A 255 -15.94 27.43 14.85
CA TYR A 255 -15.66 28.70 14.17
C TYR A 255 -14.75 28.54 12.94
N LYS A 256 -15.20 29.20 11.86
CA LYS A 256 -14.37 29.89 10.87
C LYS A 256 -13.34 30.79 11.56
N VAL A 257 -12.15 30.88 10.96
CA VAL A 257 -11.07 31.85 11.23
C VAL A 257 -10.24 31.56 12.49
N ILE A 258 -9.11 30.91 12.25
CA ILE A 258 -8.02 30.74 13.22
C ILE A 258 -7.34 32.10 13.42
N LYS A 259 -7.59 32.72 14.58
CA LYS A 259 -6.66 33.70 15.17
C LYS A 259 -6.79 33.68 16.70
N TYR A 260 -5.63 33.50 17.34
CA TYR A 260 -5.28 33.62 18.76
C TYR A 260 -5.21 32.36 19.65
N SER A 261 -3.95 31.96 19.86
CA SER A 261 -3.27 31.67 21.13
C SER A 261 -3.93 30.72 22.13
N VAL A 262 -3.43 29.48 22.14
CA VAL A 262 -3.26 28.69 23.37
C VAL A 262 -1.76 28.46 23.55
N LYS A 263 -1.22 29.03 24.63
CA LYS A 263 0.16 28.81 25.09
C LYS A 263 0.33 27.34 25.49
N ASN A 264 1.46 26.77 25.06
CA ASN A 264 2.04 25.48 25.47
C ASN A 264 1.56 24.20 24.75
N ILE A 265 1.44 24.25 23.43
CA ILE A 265 1.70 23.04 22.62
C ILE A 265 3.22 22.96 22.45
N PRO A 266 3.92 21.87 22.85
CA PRO A 266 5.32 21.74 22.51
C PRO A 266 5.42 21.71 20.98
N LYS A 267 6.09 22.71 20.41
CA LYS A 267 6.47 22.77 19.00
C LYS A 267 7.41 21.59 18.69
N ASN A 268 6.86 20.40 18.49
CA ASN A 268 7.63 19.21 18.14
C ASN A 268 7.41 18.92 16.65
N GLY A 269 8.46 19.02 15.85
CA GLY A 269 8.45 18.86 14.39
C GLY A 269 8.22 17.44 13.88
N ASN A 270 7.54 16.59 14.64
CA ASN A 270 7.41 15.14 14.38
C ASN A 270 5.98 14.71 13.99
N LEU A 271 5.06 15.67 13.80
CA LEU A 271 3.68 15.41 13.36
C LEU A 271 3.55 15.77 11.87
N LYS A 272 3.23 14.78 11.04
CA LYS A 272 2.81 14.99 9.65
C LYS A 272 1.29 14.81 9.54
N THR A 273 0.64 15.64 8.71
CA THR A 273 -0.81 15.57 8.46
C THR A 273 -1.13 15.78 6.98
N ALA A 274 -2.06 15.00 6.44
CA ALA A 274 -2.54 15.06 5.07
C ALA A 274 -4.04 14.81 5.06
N VAL A 275 -4.77 15.52 4.20
CA VAL A 275 -6.22 15.38 4.08
C VAL A 275 -6.60 15.29 2.62
N PHE A 276 -7.28 14.20 2.25
CA PHE A 276 -7.86 13.99 0.94
C PHE A 276 -9.37 14.19 1.00
N HIS A 277 -9.92 14.91 0.04
CA HIS A 277 -11.36 15.01 -0.16
C HIS A 277 -11.73 14.18 -1.39
N THR A 278 -12.73 13.33 -1.27
CA THR A 278 -13.14 12.42 -2.34
C THR A 278 -14.64 12.32 -2.47
N LEU A 279 -15.10 12.08 -3.70
CA LEU A 279 -16.49 11.80 -4.04
C LEU A 279 -16.58 10.34 -4.50
N LEU A 280 -17.54 9.58 -3.96
CA LEU A 280 -17.88 8.21 -4.34
C LEU A 280 -19.20 8.17 -5.11
#